data_AF-E4U2R7-F1
#
_entry.id   AF-E4U2R7-F1
#
_cell.length_a   1.000
_cell.length_b   1.000
_cell.length_c   1.000
_cell.angle_alpha   90.00
_cell.angle_beta   90.00
_cell.angle_gamma   90.00
#
_symmetry.space_group_name_H-M   'P 1'
#
loop_
_entity.id
_entity.type
_entity.pdbx_description
1 polymer ?
#
loop_
_entity_poly.entity_id
_entity_poly.type
_entity_poly.pdbx_seq_one_letter_code
_entity_poly.pdbx_strand_id
1 'polypeptide(L)'
;MELKDVILSTLAEIEELSSVPEKSEYLERIIEEKPLQSVEETAVPKPPIIETIQTVIETVHAVRDDEARMLEGIRERLLVLFEGFQSPNNTQIEAKVDLTLNFFEYLLATIDNRLETIKES
;
A
#
# COMPACT_ATOMS: atom_id res chain seq x y z
N MET A 1 -29.66 25.03 4.15
CA MET A 1 -28.19 25.08 4.29
C MET A 1 -27.61 25.01 2.89
N GLU A 2 -26.67 25.89 2.56
CA GLU A 2 -26.00 25.84 1.27
C GLU A 2 -25.00 24.67 1.28
N LEU A 3 -24.72 24.06 0.11
CA LEU A 3 -23.81 22.91 0.02
C LEU A 3 -22.43 23.18 0.64
N LYS A 4 -22.00 24.45 0.59
CA LYS A 4 -20.76 24.94 1.18
C LYS A 4 -20.72 24.76 2.71
N ASP A 5 -21.85 24.94 3.39
CA ASP A 5 -21.92 24.82 4.85
C ASP A 5 -21.83 23.37 5.32
N VAL A 6 -22.34 22.43 4.51
CA VAL A 6 -22.28 20.98 4.76
C VAL A 6 -20.85 20.44 4.57
N ILE A 7 -20.15 20.93 3.55
CA ILE A 7 -18.75 20.56 3.29
C ILE A 7 -17.84 21.11 4.40
N LEU A 8 -18.07 22.34 4.85
CA LEU A 8 -17.27 22.93 5.94
C LEU A 8 -17.52 22.23 7.28
N SER A 9 -18.75 21.78 7.56
CA SER A 9 -19.03 21.04 8.80
C SER A 9 -18.38 19.67 8.81
N THR A 10 -18.39 18.97 7.68
CA THR A 10 -17.77 17.64 7.55
C THR A 10 -16.24 17.71 7.59
N LEU A 11 -15.63 18.74 7.00
CA LEU A 11 -14.19 18.96 7.11
C LEU A 11 -13.76 19.25 8.57
N ALA A 12 -14.54 20.05 9.30
CA ALA A 12 -14.27 20.34 10.71
C ALA A 12 -14.38 19.09 11.60
N GLU A 13 -15.37 18.22 11.33
CA GLU A 13 -15.56 16.96 12.06
C GLU A 13 -14.40 15.97 11.84
N ILE A 14 -13.82 15.93 10.64
CA ILE A 14 -12.66 15.09 10.32
C ILE A 14 -11.38 15.60 11.00
N GLU A 15 -11.19 16.92 11.08
CA GLU A 15 -10.04 17.53 11.73
C GLU A 15 -10.05 17.28 13.25
N GLU A 16 -11.23 17.32 13.88
CA GLU A 16 -11.41 17.02 15.29
C GLU A 16 -11.04 15.55 15.61
N LEU A 17 -11.42 14.60 14.74
CA LEU A 17 -11.05 13.18 14.87
C LEU A 17 -9.55 12.91 14.67
N SER A 18 -8.84 13.76 13.93
CA SER A 18 -7.40 13.64 13.69
C SER A 18 -6.55 14.23 14.83
N SER A 19 -7.15 14.98 15.77
CA SER A 19 -6.43 15.74 16.80
C SER A 19 -6.11 14.96 18.09
N VAL A 20 -6.31 13.63 18.11
CA VAL A 20 -5.91 12.79 19.26
C VAL A 20 -4.38 12.71 19.37
N PRO A 21 -3.77 13.24 20.45
CA PRO A 21 -2.32 13.28 20.58
C PRO A 21 -1.83 12.03 21.31
N GLU A 22 -1.72 10.90 20.62
CA GLU A 22 -1.05 9.72 21.19
C GLU A 22 -0.26 8.96 20.12
N LYS A 23 1.04 9.29 19.99
CA LYS A 23 2.09 8.33 19.56
C LYS A 23 3.52 8.90 19.63
N SER A 24 3.84 9.72 20.63
CA SER A 24 5.19 10.29 20.80
C SER A 24 6.05 9.68 21.93
N GLU A 25 5.62 8.61 22.61
CA GLU A 25 6.36 8.09 23.78
C GLU A 25 7.15 6.78 23.60
N TYR A 26 7.15 6.15 22.42
CA TYR A 26 7.81 4.84 22.25
C TYR A 26 9.24 4.89 21.68
N LEU A 27 9.78 6.07 21.35
CA LEU A 27 11.08 6.20 20.66
C LEU A 27 12.29 6.55 21.55
N GLU A 28 12.11 6.76 22.87
CA GLU A 28 13.21 7.24 23.74
C GLU A 28 13.84 6.17 24.65
N ARG A 29 13.47 4.88 24.55
CA ARG A 29 14.02 3.82 25.43
C ARG A 29 15.05 2.88 24.79
N ILE A 30 15.74 3.27 23.73
CA ILE A 30 16.81 2.43 23.13
C ILE A 30 18.07 3.27 22.82
N ILE A 31 18.47 4.14 23.74
CA ILE A 31 19.80 4.76 23.69
C ILE A 31 20.46 4.54 25.06
N GLU A 32 20.98 3.34 25.27
CA GLU A 32 22.08 3.09 26.21
C GLU A 32 22.79 1.78 25.79
N GLU A 33 23.42 1.78 24.61
CA GLU A 33 24.44 0.77 24.29
C GLU A 33 25.81 1.43 24.16
N LYS A 34 26.57 1.21 25.24
CA LYS A 34 28.01 1.39 25.41
C LYS A 34 28.78 0.69 24.26
N PRO A 35 29.85 1.29 23.70
CA PRO A 35 30.57 0.65 22.61
C PRO A 35 31.46 -0.46 23.16
N LEU A 36 31.25 -1.69 22.69
CA LEU A 36 32.20 -2.79 22.84
C LEU A 36 32.94 -2.97 21.50
N GLN A 37 34.17 -2.47 21.48
CA GLN A 37 35.17 -2.80 20.47
C GLN A 37 35.70 -4.23 20.68
N SER A 38 35.96 -4.87 19.54
CA SER A 38 36.92 -5.96 19.27
C SER A 38 36.80 -7.24 20.09
N VAL A 39 36.33 -8.32 19.46
CA VAL A 39 37.00 -9.62 19.58
C VAL A 39 37.10 -10.28 18.20
N GLU A 40 38.28 -10.85 18.00
CA GLU A 40 38.91 -11.37 16.81
C GLU A 40 38.16 -12.49 16.06
N GLU A 41 38.48 -12.53 14.77
CA GLU A 41 38.33 -13.59 13.79
C GLU A 41 38.62 -14.98 14.39
N THR A 42 37.57 -15.76 14.66
CA THR A 42 37.67 -17.21 14.78
C THR A 42 36.54 -17.85 14.00
N ALA A 43 36.91 -18.67 13.01
CA ALA A 43 36.00 -19.45 12.18
C ALA A 43 35.17 -20.41 13.04
N VAL A 44 33.87 -20.18 13.11
CA VAL A 44 32.88 -21.10 13.69
C VAL A 44 31.72 -21.20 12.68
N PRO A 45 31.25 -22.41 12.32
CA PRO A 45 30.32 -22.60 11.21
C PRO A 45 28.97 -21.95 11.52
N LYS A 46 28.48 -21.14 10.56
CA LYS A 46 27.17 -20.47 10.63
C LYS A 46 26.07 -21.49 10.96
N PRO A 47 25.27 -21.30 12.02
CA PRO A 47 24.12 -22.17 12.27
C PRO A 47 23.05 -21.94 11.19
N PRO A 48 22.36 -23.00 10.71
CA PRO A 48 21.39 -22.95 9.61
C PRO A 48 20.17 -22.04 9.85
N ILE A 49 20.01 -21.56 11.08
CA ILE A 49 18.87 -20.73 11.52
C ILE A 49 18.96 -19.30 10.97
N ILE A 50 20.17 -18.74 10.83
CA ILE A 50 20.34 -17.34 10.38
C ILE A 50 20.07 -17.21 8.86
N GLU A 51 20.52 -18.18 8.06
CA GLU A 51 20.19 -18.22 6.62
C GLU A 51 18.70 -18.40 6.39
N THR A 52 18.04 -19.26 7.17
CA THR A 52 16.60 -19.50 7.08
C THR A 52 15.80 -18.23 7.37
N ILE A 53 16.15 -17.45 8.39
CA ILE A 53 15.49 -16.18 8.73
C ILE A 53 15.70 -15.14 7.63
N GLN A 54 16.91 -15.03 7.08
CA GLN A 54 17.21 -14.09 6.01
C GLN A 54 16.40 -14.39 4.74
N THR A 55 16.30 -15.67 4.34
CA THR A 55 15.46 -16.09 3.21
C THR A 55 13.97 -15.81 3.45
N VAL A 56 13.46 -16.02 4.67
CA VAL A 56 12.06 -15.72 4.98
C VAL A 56 11.78 -14.21 4.91
N ILE A 57 12.67 -13.36 5.44
CA ILE A 57 12.52 -11.90 5.37
C ILE A 57 12.53 -11.41 3.90
N GLU A 58 13.45 -11.92 3.08
CA GLU A 58 13.54 -11.56 1.66
C GLU A 58 12.29 -11.98 0.87
N THR A 59 11.77 -13.18 1.11
CA THR A 59 10.52 -13.63 0.46
C THR A 59 9.31 -12.79 0.86
N VAL A 60 9.19 -12.43 2.14
CA VAL A 60 8.09 -11.55 2.62
C VAL A 60 8.21 -10.15 2.02
N HIS A 61 9.41 -9.59 1.92
CA HIS A 61 9.62 -8.30 1.26
C HIS A 61 9.28 -8.35 -0.22
N ALA A 62 9.71 -9.38 -0.95
CA ALA A 62 9.39 -9.56 -2.36
C ALA A 62 7.88 -9.65 -2.60
N VAL A 63 7.15 -10.43 -1.79
CA VAL A 63 5.68 -10.53 -1.89
C VAL A 63 4.99 -9.18 -1.64
N ARG A 64 5.49 -8.39 -0.69
CA ARG A 64 4.96 -7.05 -0.39
C ARG A 64 5.25 -6.05 -1.51
N ASP A 65 6.44 -6.11 -2.10
CA ASP A 65 6.84 -5.24 -3.20
C ASP A 65 6.05 -5.56 -4.47
N ASP A 66 5.79 -6.85 -4.74
CA ASP A 66 4.95 -7.29 -5.84
C ASP A 66 3.49 -6.80 -5.69
N GLU A 67 2.96 -6.84 -4.47
CA GLU A 67 1.61 -6.32 -4.16
C GLU A 67 1.53 -4.81 -4.36
N ALA A 68 2.53 -4.07 -3.85
CA ALA A 68 2.60 -2.63 -4.01
C ALA A 68 2.62 -2.25 -5.50
N ARG A 69 3.43 -2.93 -6.31
CA ARG A 69 3.49 -2.70 -7.77
C ARG A 69 2.18 -2.98 -8.48
N MET A 70 1.49 -4.07 -8.10
CA MET A 70 0.17 -4.38 -8.67
C MET A 70 -0.83 -3.26 -8.36
N LEU A 71 -0.91 -2.83 -7.09
CA LEU A 71 -1.84 -1.79 -6.65
C LEU A 71 -1.52 -0.44 -7.29
N GLU A 72 -0.24 -0.09 -7.44
CA GLU A 72 0.19 1.12 -8.14
C GLU A 72 -0.25 1.09 -9.62
N GLY A 73 -0.06 -0.04 -10.29
CA GLY A 73 -0.50 -0.22 -11.68
C GLY A 73 -2.02 -0.11 -11.85
N ILE A 74 -2.80 -0.66 -10.92
CA ILE A 74 -4.26 -0.49 -10.91
C ILE A 74 -4.63 0.98 -10.71
N ARG A 75 -4.01 1.65 -9.73
CA ARG A 75 -4.24 3.07 -9.43
C ARG A 75 -4.00 3.96 -10.66
N GLU A 76 -2.87 3.78 -11.34
CA GLU A 76 -2.53 4.57 -12.53
C GLU A 76 -3.53 4.38 -13.67
N ARG A 77 -3.94 3.13 -13.93
CA ARG A 77 -4.96 2.83 -14.96
C ARG A 77 -6.30 3.48 -14.64
N LEU A 78 -6.72 3.47 -13.36
CA LEU A 78 -7.95 4.13 -12.92
C LEU A 78 -7.87 5.65 -13.06
N LEU A 79 -6.73 6.26 -12.72
CA LEU A 79 -6.53 7.71 -12.88
C LEU A 79 -6.66 8.13 -14.36
N VAL A 80 -5.98 7.43 -15.27
CA VAL A 80 -6.06 7.70 -16.72
C VAL A 80 -7.49 7.52 -17.23
N LEU A 81 -8.21 6.51 -16.72
CA LEU A 81 -9.61 6.28 -17.07
C LEU A 81 -10.50 7.46 -16.62
N PHE A 82 -10.32 7.97 -15.40
CA PHE A 82 -11.04 9.14 -14.89
C PHE A 82 -10.75 10.41 -15.71
N GLU A 83 -9.48 10.67 -16.03
CA GLU A 83 -9.09 11.77 -16.91
C GLU A 83 -9.75 11.65 -18.29
N GLY A 84 -9.78 10.44 -18.86
CA GLY A 84 -10.43 10.15 -20.13
C GLY A 84 -11.94 10.42 -20.12
N PHE A 85 -12.61 10.12 -19.00
CA PHE A 85 -14.03 10.39 -18.80
C PHE A 85 -14.35 11.88 -18.66
N GLN A 86 -13.50 12.63 -17.96
CA GLN A 86 -13.65 14.07 -17.72
C GLN A 86 -13.26 14.93 -18.93
N SER A 87 -12.73 14.33 -20.00
CA SER A 87 -12.32 15.06 -21.20
C SER A 87 -13.48 15.85 -21.83
N PRO A 88 -13.30 17.15 -22.14
CA PRO A 88 -14.37 18.01 -22.67
C PRO A 88 -14.87 17.61 -24.06
N ASN A 89 -14.09 16.82 -24.81
CA ASN A 89 -14.44 16.31 -26.14
C ASN A 89 -14.99 14.88 -26.10
N ASN A 90 -15.48 14.43 -24.95
CA ASN A 90 -15.99 13.09 -24.76
C ASN A 90 -17.35 12.90 -25.45
N THR A 91 -17.31 12.75 -26.77
CA THR A 91 -18.43 12.32 -27.61
C THR A 91 -18.38 10.79 -27.67
N GLN A 92 -19.53 10.10 -27.47
CA GLN A 92 -19.67 8.64 -27.25
C GLN A 92 -19.48 8.15 -25.80
N ILE A 93 -20.18 8.74 -24.83
CA ILE A 93 -20.12 8.31 -23.43
C ILE A 93 -20.62 6.87 -23.21
N GLU A 94 -21.68 6.44 -23.90
CA GLU A 94 -22.28 5.11 -23.73
C GLU A 94 -21.29 3.99 -24.08
N ALA A 95 -20.68 4.05 -25.27
CA ALA A 95 -19.68 3.08 -25.69
C ALA A 95 -18.45 3.03 -24.76
N LYS A 96 -18.09 4.18 -24.15
CA LYS A 96 -16.99 4.22 -23.17
C LYS A 96 -17.39 3.65 -21.82
N VAL A 97 -18.63 3.83 -21.39
CA VAL A 97 -19.18 3.18 -20.19
C VAL A 97 -19.19 1.67 -20.38
N ASP A 98 -19.62 1.17 -21.54
CA ASP A 98 -19.59 -0.26 -21.85
C ASP A 98 -18.15 -0.81 -21.83
N LEU A 99 -17.21 -0.10 -22.46
CA LEU A 99 -15.79 -0.47 -22.41
C LEU A 99 -15.24 -0.46 -20.98
N THR A 100 -15.67 0.51 -20.16
CA THR A 100 -15.24 0.66 -18.78
C THR A 100 -15.79 -0.43 -17.88
N LEU A 101 -17.04 -0.85 -18.10
CA LEU A 101 -17.62 -2.00 -17.42
C LEU A 101 -16.82 -3.26 -17.71
N ASN A 102 -16.52 -3.54 -18.98
CA ASN A 102 -15.67 -4.68 -19.37
C ASN A 102 -14.27 -4.59 -18.72
N PHE A 103 -13.70 -3.39 -18.66
CA PHE A 103 -12.41 -3.18 -17.99
C PHE A 103 -12.49 -3.44 -16.49
N PHE A 104 -13.55 -3.00 -15.80
CA PHE A 104 -13.74 -3.26 -14.38
C PHE A 104 -14.01 -4.74 -14.08
N GLU A 105 -14.73 -5.45 -14.96
CA GLU A 105 -14.86 -6.91 -14.86
C GLU A 105 -13.50 -7.61 -14.95
N TYR A 106 -12.66 -7.20 -15.91
CA TYR A 106 -11.28 -7.70 -15.99
C TYR A 106 -10.46 -7.35 -14.74
N LEU A 107 -10.59 -6.12 -14.23
CA LEU A 107 -9.88 -5.67 -13.04
C LEU A 107 -10.29 -6.51 -11.81
N LEU A 108 -11.60 -6.77 -11.67
CA LEU A 108 -12.15 -7.60 -10.60
C LEU A 108 -11.60 -9.03 -10.68
N ALA A 109 -11.65 -9.66 -11.86
CA ALA A 109 -11.06 -10.98 -12.07
C ALA A 109 -9.56 -11.00 -11.76
N THR A 110 -8.83 -9.93 -12.09
CA THR A 110 -7.40 -9.80 -11.77
C THR A 110 -7.16 -9.77 -10.27
N ILE A 111 -8.00 -9.03 -9.53
CA ILE A 111 -7.95 -8.96 -8.06
C ILE A 111 -8.29 -10.33 -7.47
N ASP A 112 -9.33 -11.00 -7.96
CA ASP A 112 -9.73 -12.33 -7.46
C ASP A 112 -8.60 -13.36 -7.64
N ASN A 113 -7.97 -13.42 -8.82
CA ASN A 113 -6.82 -14.30 -9.08
C ASN A 113 -5.65 -14.01 -8.11
N ARG A 114 -5.39 -12.73 -7.82
CA ARG A 114 -4.35 -12.34 -6.86
C ARG A 114 -4.71 -12.76 -5.44
N LEU A 115 -5.96 -12.54 -5.03
CA LEU A 115 -6.46 -12.95 -3.72
C LEU A 115 -6.40 -14.47 -3.53
N GLU A 116 -6.71 -15.25 -4.56
CA GLU A 116 -6.55 -16.71 -4.55
C GLU A 116 -5.09 -17.09 -4.32
N THR A 117 -4.16 -16.49 -5.09
CA THR A 117 -2.72 -16.71 -4.93
C THR A 117 -2.24 -16.41 -3.50
N ILE A 118 -2.74 -15.34 -2.88
CA ILE A 118 -2.36 -14.95 -1.51
C ILE A 118 -2.99 -15.87 -0.46
N LYS A 119 -4.23 -16.34 -0.67
CA LYS A 119 -4.92 -17.24 0.28
C LYS A 119 -4.42 -18.68 0.21
N GLU A 120 -3.91 -19.09 -0.94
CA GLU A 120 -3.33 -20.42 -1.16
C GLU A 120 -1.84 -20.50 -0.79
N SER A 121 -1.18 -19.35 -0.58
CA SER A 121 0.21 -19.26 -0.08
C SER A 121 0.27 -19.35 1.45
#